data_AF-A0A5E8BS62-F1
#
_entry.id   AF-A0A5E8BS62-F1
#
_cell.length_a   1.000
_cell.length_b   1.000
_cell.length_c   1.000
_cell.angle_alpha   90.00
_cell.angle_beta   90.00
_cell.angle_gamma   90.00
#
_symmetry.space_group_name_H-M   'P 1'
#
loop_
_entity.id
_entity.type
_entity.pdbx_description
1 polymer ?
#
loop_
_entity_poly.entity_id
_entity_poly.type
_entity_poly.pdbx_seq_one_letter_code
_entity_poly.pdbx_strand_id
1 'polypeptide(L)'
;MSKFPSIEEIDQDIDIPTSSSAAPDSGDFIDFSNEDASAPAPDDFLTREKALLGDDAKEFETSDDAKVKSAPDEISEFKASFPALDTTAPTTTTSNTTTDAPEDASSSGISSGVKSLSLEDSQAIKEWRERQALEIQRRDQLSETKRQETREAAKANIDDFYENYANKKDSLIEKVRAEEKTFIDERDNSVVGTTWDRIAKLIDTSNKGAKSEISDKSRFRDVLLSLKGNPDAPGAAGY
;
A
#
# COMPACT_ATOMS: atom_id res chain seq x y z
N MET A 1 -39.28 -15.82 3.62
CA MET A 1 -38.00 -15.82 4.37
C MET A 1 -36.90 -15.38 3.41
N SER A 2 -36.77 -14.07 3.22
CA SER A 2 -35.77 -13.49 2.34
C SER A 2 -34.41 -13.57 3.04
N LYS A 3 -33.50 -14.36 2.48
CA LYS A 3 -32.07 -14.36 2.80
C LYS A 3 -31.45 -13.19 2.04
N PHE A 4 -31.55 -11.98 2.60
CA PHE A 4 -30.60 -10.93 2.24
C PHE A 4 -29.46 -10.99 3.27
N PRO A 5 -28.20 -11.12 2.82
CA PRO A 5 -27.05 -11.10 3.72
C PRO A 5 -26.98 -9.78 4.48
N SER A 6 -26.63 -9.85 5.76
CA SER A 6 -26.43 -8.69 6.63
C SER A 6 -25.19 -7.90 6.22
N ILE A 7 -25.22 -6.58 6.41
CA ILE A 7 -24.14 -5.67 6.02
C ILE A 7 -22.79 -6.02 6.68
N GLU A 8 -22.81 -6.71 7.83
CA GLU A 8 -21.64 -7.26 8.51
C GLU A 8 -20.90 -8.37 7.73
N GLU A 9 -21.56 -9.07 6.80
CA GLU A 9 -20.99 -10.21 6.06
C GLU A 9 -20.25 -9.75 4.78
N ILE A 10 -20.49 -8.53 4.33
CA ILE A 10 -19.90 -7.96 3.10
C ILE A 10 -18.53 -7.31 3.38
N ASP A 11 -18.28 -6.88 4.61
CA ASP A 11 -17.05 -6.15 5.00
C ASP A 11 -15.90 -7.10 5.43
N GLN A 12 -16.15 -8.41 5.50
CA GLN A 12 -15.15 -9.39 5.96
C GLN A 12 -14.21 -9.90 4.87
N ASP A 13 -14.50 -9.64 3.58
CA ASP A 13 -13.77 -10.23 2.46
C ASP A 13 -12.94 -9.21 1.64
N ILE A 14 -12.77 -7.97 2.12
CA ILE A 14 -11.96 -6.95 1.43
C ILE A 14 -10.60 -6.78 2.13
N ASP A 15 -9.68 -7.70 1.83
CA ASP A 15 -8.25 -7.54 2.13
C ASP A 15 -7.62 -6.55 1.12
N ILE A 16 -7.30 -5.33 1.58
CA ILE A 16 -6.58 -4.33 0.78
C ILE A 16 -5.08 -4.37 1.13
N PRO A 17 -4.17 -4.68 0.18
CA PRO A 17 -2.73 -4.66 0.45
C PRO A 17 -2.21 -3.21 0.55
N THR A 18 -1.58 -2.88 1.68
CA THR A 18 -0.90 -1.61 1.95
C THR A 18 0.44 -1.53 1.22
N SER A 19 0.56 -0.66 0.20
CA SER A 19 1.85 -0.23 -0.34
C SER A 19 2.14 1.23 0.06
N SER A 20 3.32 1.42 0.64
CA SER A 20 3.84 2.70 1.11
C SER A 20 4.26 3.58 -0.07
N SER A 21 3.86 4.85 -0.12
CA SER A 21 4.38 5.82 -1.08
C SER A 21 4.91 7.08 -0.38
N ALA A 22 6.17 7.36 -0.64
CA ALA A 22 6.92 8.54 -0.24
C ALA A 22 6.57 9.72 -1.16
N ALA A 23 6.40 10.90 -0.56
CA ALA A 23 6.23 12.15 -1.31
C ALA A 23 7.50 12.53 -2.10
N PRO A 24 7.32 13.05 -3.32
CA PRO A 24 7.61 14.44 -3.64
C PRO A 24 6.46 15.04 -4.47
N ASP A 25 6.34 16.30 -4.85
CA ASP A 25 6.87 17.62 -4.49
C ASP A 25 5.89 18.59 -5.18
N SER A 26 5.53 19.65 -4.45
CA SER A 26 4.93 20.92 -4.87
C SER A 26 4.47 21.11 -6.33
N GLY A 27 3.16 21.25 -6.51
CA GLY A 27 2.60 22.32 -7.35
C GLY A 27 2.02 21.93 -8.71
N ASP A 28 0.76 21.51 -8.72
CA ASP A 28 -0.20 22.02 -9.70
C ASP A 28 -1.62 21.97 -9.10
N PHE A 29 -2.16 23.13 -8.72
CA PHE A 29 -3.55 23.27 -8.33
C PHE A 29 -4.35 23.47 -9.62
N ILE A 30 -4.99 22.41 -10.10
CA ILE A 30 -5.77 22.44 -11.34
C ILE A 30 -7.04 23.26 -11.12
N ASP A 31 -7.09 24.42 -11.77
CA ASP A 31 -8.24 25.31 -11.89
C ASP A 31 -9.31 24.66 -12.79
N PHE A 32 -10.46 24.30 -12.20
CA PHE A 32 -11.61 23.67 -12.88
C PHE A 32 -12.40 24.62 -13.81
N SER A 33 -11.97 25.87 -13.96
CA SER A 33 -12.80 26.92 -14.59
C SER A 33 -12.57 27.11 -16.09
N ASN A 34 -11.64 26.40 -16.72
CA ASN A 34 -11.25 26.67 -18.10
C ASN A 34 -11.49 25.46 -19.02
N GLU A 35 -12.75 25.30 -19.45
CA GLU A 35 -13.08 24.48 -20.63
C GLU A 35 -12.55 25.16 -21.90
N ASP A 36 -11.39 24.70 -22.39
CA ASP A 36 -11.04 24.88 -23.81
C ASP A 36 -11.62 23.73 -24.61
N ALA A 37 -12.73 24.03 -25.28
CA ALA A 37 -13.51 23.14 -26.12
C ALA A 37 -12.77 22.83 -27.44
N SER A 38 -11.76 21.95 -27.41
CA SER A 38 -11.26 21.30 -28.63
C SER A 38 -10.46 20.01 -28.37
N ALA A 39 -11.10 18.99 -27.79
CA ALA A 39 -10.62 17.61 -27.88
C ALA A 39 -11.81 16.65 -27.90
N PRO A 40 -11.80 15.59 -28.73
CA PRO A 40 -12.94 14.69 -28.87
C PRO A 40 -13.20 13.94 -27.55
N ALA A 41 -14.41 14.11 -27.00
CA ALA A 41 -15.12 13.35 -25.98
C ALA A 41 -14.31 12.30 -25.17
N PRO A 42 -13.89 12.62 -23.93
CA PRO A 42 -13.32 11.68 -22.97
C PRO A 42 -14.43 10.96 -22.19
N ASP A 43 -15.32 10.25 -22.89
CA ASP A 43 -16.51 9.67 -22.25
C ASP A 43 -16.24 8.31 -21.59
N ASP A 44 -15.00 7.83 -21.68
CA ASP A 44 -14.56 6.59 -21.04
C ASP A 44 -13.61 6.92 -19.89
N PHE A 45 -14.08 6.71 -18.66
CA PHE A 45 -13.34 6.92 -17.41
C PHE A 45 -11.94 6.30 -17.48
N LEU A 46 -11.82 5.10 -18.06
CA LEU A 46 -10.54 4.40 -18.22
C LEU A 46 -9.59 5.15 -19.16
N THR A 47 -10.11 5.78 -20.20
CA THR A 47 -9.32 6.56 -21.15
C THR A 47 -8.81 7.85 -20.48
N ARG A 48 -9.62 8.49 -19.64
CA ARG A 48 -9.23 9.69 -18.88
C ARG A 48 -8.15 9.38 -17.84
N GLU A 49 -8.35 8.36 -17.02
CA GLU A 49 -7.36 7.98 -15.98
C GLU A 49 -6.06 7.47 -16.61
N LYS A 50 -6.13 6.77 -17.75
CA LYS A 50 -4.93 6.35 -18.50
C LYS A 50 -4.16 7.54 -19.08
N ALA A 51 -4.85 8.57 -19.55
CA ALA A 51 -4.20 9.79 -20.04
C ALA A 51 -3.54 10.59 -18.90
N LEU A 52 -4.17 10.61 -17.72
CA LEU A 52 -3.64 11.27 -16.53
C LEU A 52 -2.37 10.58 -16.01
N LEU A 53 -2.35 9.25 -16.03
CA LEU A 53 -1.28 8.44 -15.45
C LEU A 53 -0.14 8.13 -16.44
N GLY A 54 -0.36 8.35 -17.74
CA GLY A 54 0.69 8.30 -18.76
C GLY A 54 1.33 6.91 -18.90
N ASP A 55 2.66 6.85 -18.85
CA ASP A 55 3.41 5.59 -19.01
C ASP A 55 3.22 4.61 -17.83
N ASP A 56 2.93 5.13 -16.63
CA ASP A 56 2.69 4.34 -15.41
C ASP A 56 1.35 3.59 -15.46
N ALA A 57 0.43 3.99 -16.35
CA ALA A 57 -0.84 3.28 -16.56
C ALA A 57 -0.66 1.82 -16.99
N LYS A 58 0.51 1.46 -17.56
CA LYS A 58 0.84 0.08 -17.96
C LYS A 58 1.05 -0.85 -16.77
N GLU A 59 1.39 -0.33 -15.59
CA GLU A 59 1.56 -1.15 -14.38
C GLU A 59 0.23 -1.64 -13.81
N PHE A 60 -0.87 -0.97 -14.16
CA PHE A 60 -2.22 -1.30 -13.72
C PHE A 60 -3.02 -2.11 -14.76
N GLU A 61 -2.45 -2.38 -15.95
CA GLU A 61 -3.10 -3.25 -16.93
C GLU A 61 -3.01 -4.72 -16.48
N THR A 62 -4.17 -5.35 -16.26
CA THR A 62 -4.24 -6.76 -15.85
C THR A 62 -4.61 -7.65 -17.04
N SER A 63 -4.33 -8.95 -16.94
CA SER A 63 -4.75 -9.92 -17.98
C SER A 63 -6.27 -10.01 -18.16
N ASP A 64 -7.04 -9.58 -17.16
CA ASP A 64 -8.50 -9.56 -17.19
C ASP A 64 -9.06 -8.35 -17.96
N ASP A 65 -8.30 -7.27 -18.14
CA ASP A 65 -8.74 -6.10 -18.92
C ASP A 65 -8.92 -6.42 -20.42
N ALA A 66 -8.15 -7.38 -20.93
CA ALA A 66 -8.32 -7.89 -22.29
C ALA A 66 -9.67 -8.58 -22.48
N LYS A 67 -10.21 -9.17 -21.41
CA LYS A 67 -11.52 -9.84 -21.40
C LYS A 67 -12.66 -8.81 -21.39
N VAL A 68 -12.53 -7.73 -20.62
CA VAL A 68 -13.50 -6.63 -20.55
C VAL A 68 -13.59 -5.87 -21.88
N LYS A 69 -12.45 -5.58 -22.55
CA LYS A 69 -12.44 -4.95 -23.88
C LYS A 69 -13.09 -5.80 -24.98
N SER A 70 -13.16 -7.11 -24.79
CA SER A 70 -13.75 -8.06 -25.73
C SER A 70 -15.22 -8.40 -25.47
N ALA A 71 -15.84 -7.79 -24.44
CA ALA A 71 -17.21 -8.07 -24.02
C ALA A 71 -18.19 -6.92 -24.32
N PRO A 72 -18.46 -6.58 -25.60
CA PRO A 72 -19.51 -5.63 -25.95
C PRO A 72 -20.93 -6.16 -25.63
N ASP A 73 -21.06 -7.46 -25.39
CA ASP A 73 -22.36 -8.13 -25.19
C ASP A 73 -22.89 -7.99 -23.74
N GLU A 74 -22.06 -8.07 -22.70
CA GLU A 74 -22.52 -8.05 -21.30
C GLU A 74 -23.10 -6.69 -20.88
N ILE A 75 -22.48 -5.59 -21.31
CA ILE A 75 -22.96 -4.22 -21.02
C ILE A 75 -24.26 -3.93 -21.78
N SER A 76 -24.41 -4.48 -22.99
CA SER A 76 -25.62 -4.33 -23.80
C SER A 76 -26.78 -5.14 -23.23
N GLU A 77 -26.51 -6.33 -22.70
CA GLU A 77 -27.48 -7.22 -22.04
C GLU A 77 -27.94 -6.66 -20.67
N PHE A 78 -27.04 -6.02 -19.91
CA PHE A 78 -27.40 -5.25 -18.71
C PHE A 78 -28.32 -4.07 -19.04
N LYS A 79 -28.02 -3.31 -20.10
CA LYS A 79 -28.89 -2.19 -20.56
C LYS A 79 -30.26 -2.67 -21.02
N ALA A 80 -30.35 -3.85 -21.64
CA ALA A 80 -31.61 -4.46 -22.07
C ALA A 80 -32.45 -5.03 -20.90
N SER A 81 -31.84 -5.25 -19.74
CA SER A 81 -32.50 -5.76 -18.53
C SER A 81 -33.29 -4.68 -17.77
N PHE A 82 -33.12 -3.41 -18.13
CA PHE A 82 -33.95 -2.31 -17.64
C PHE A 82 -35.02 -1.96 -18.68
N PRO A 83 -36.29 -1.78 -18.28
CA PRO A 83 -37.32 -1.34 -19.21
C PRO A 83 -36.95 0.02 -19.79
N ALA A 84 -36.85 0.11 -21.12
CA ALA A 84 -36.55 1.33 -21.83
C ALA A 84 -37.66 2.36 -21.59
N LEU A 85 -37.36 3.38 -20.79
CA LEU A 85 -38.20 4.55 -20.61
C LEU A 85 -37.80 5.58 -21.66
N ASP A 86 -38.32 5.48 -22.89
CA ASP A 86 -38.34 6.63 -23.79
C ASP A 86 -39.54 6.64 -24.76
N THR A 87 -40.43 7.58 -24.45
CA THR A 87 -41.14 8.51 -25.36
C THR A 87 -41.94 7.95 -26.54
N THR A 88 -43.23 7.65 -26.29
CA THR A 88 -44.36 8.30 -27.01
C THR A 88 -45.66 8.20 -26.20
N ALA A 89 -46.31 9.36 -25.98
CA ALA A 89 -47.69 9.60 -25.52
C ALA A 89 -47.88 10.05 -24.03
N PRO A 90 -48.88 10.93 -23.77
CA PRO A 90 -48.85 11.87 -22.66
C PRO A 90 -49.62 11.40 -21.42
N THR A 91 -49.24 11.99 -20.29
CA THR A 91 -50.01 12.17 -19.05
C THR A 91 -50.11 11.00 -18.06
N THR A 92 -49.76 11.37 -16.82
CA THR A 92 -50.10 10.79 -15.51
C THR A 92 -49.15 9.74 -14.90
N THR A 93 -48.50 10.20 -13.82
CA THR A 93 -48.31 9.49 -12.54
C THR A 93 -46.89 8.97 -12.23
N THR A 94 -46.33 9.59 -11.19
CA THR A 94 -45.33 9.07 -10.21
C THR A 94 -43.86 9.48 -10.38
N SER A 95 -43.55 10.64 -9.75
CA SER A 95 -42.48 10.87 -8.75
C SER A 95 -41.09 10.21 -8.90
N ASN A 96 -40.05 11.01 -9.20
CA ASN A 96 -39.02 11.46 -8.23
C ASN A 96 -37.77 12.06 -8.94
N THR A 97 -37.61 13.39 -8.76
CA THR A 97 -36.39 14.18 -8.51
C THR A 97 -35.09 13.92 -9.30
N THR A 98 -34.83 14.78 -10.29
CA THR A 98 -33.48 15.26 -10.69
C THR A 98 -33.38 16.74 -10.31
N THR A 99 -32.29 17.12 -9.63
CA THR A 99 -31.92 18.51 -9.31
C THR A 99 -30.72 18.92 -10.15
N ASP A 100 -30.94 19.79 -11.15
CA ASP A 100 -30.10 20.93 -11.63
C ASP A 100 -30.80 21.50 -12.88
N ALA A 101 -31.12 22.77 -13.11
CA ALA A 101 -31.00 24.06 -12.44
C ALA A 101 -32.22 24.94 -12.90
N PRO A 102 -32.50 26.12 -12.31
CA PRO A 102 -33.79 26.81 -12.45
C PRO A 102 -33.76 27.92 -13.51
N GLU A 103 -34.68 27.87 -14.47
CA GLU A 103 -35.09 29.06 -15.25
C GLU A 103 -36.63 29.07 -15.34
N ASP A 104 -37.21 30.01 -14.60
CA ASP A 104 -38.53 30.64 -14.74
C ASP A 104 -39.71 29.79 -15.25
N ALA A 105 -40.36 29.09 -14.32
CA ALA A 105 -41.81 28.92 -14.36
C ALA A 105 -42.39 28.97 -12.95
N SER A 106 -43.13 30.05 -12.70
CA SER A 106 -43.89 30.30 -11.49
C SER A 106 -44.80 29.11 -11.13
N SER A 107 -44.36 28.26 -10.19
CA SER A 107 -45.18 27.22 -9.54
C SER A 107 -45.57 27.63 -8.11
N SER A 108 -45.76 28.93 -7.89
CA SER A 108 -46.10 29.52 -6.58
C SER A 108 -47.52 29.20 -6.08
N GLY A 109 -48.24 28.27 -6.71
CA GLY A 109 -49.65 27.97 -6.39
C GLY A 109 -49.90 26.85 -5.37
N ILE A 110 -48.92 25.98 -5.10
CA ILE A 110 -49.18 24.72 -4.36
C ILE A 110 -48.44 24.65 -3.01
N SER A 111 -47.31 25.36 -2.83
CA SER A 111 -46.54 25.27 -1.57
C SER A 111 -47.01 26.21 -0.46
N SER A 112 -47.80 27.24 -0.79
CA SER A 112 -48.23 28.25 0.18
C SER A 112 -49.41 27.77 1.05
N GLY A 113 -50.28 26.90 0.52
CA GLY A 113 -51.47 26.39 1.23
C GLY A 113 -51.19 25.29 2.27
N VAL A 114 -50.01 24.66 2.24
CA VAL A 114 -49.63 23.60 3.19
C VAL A 114 -48.82 24.10 4.38
N LYS A 115 -48.31 25.35 4.32
CA LYS A 115 -47.48 25.97 5.36
C LYS A 115 -48.28 26.61 6.50
N SER A 116 -49.58 26.85 6.29
CA SER A 116 -50.50 27.46 7.26
C SER A 116 -51.29 26.44 8.09
N LEU A 117 -51.10 25.15 7.86
CA LEU A 117 -51.56 24.11 8.78
C LEU A 117 -50.53 24.03 9.92
N SER A 118 -50.70 24.91 10.91
CA SER A 118 -50.06 24.81 12.23
C SER A 118 -50.56 23.54 12.93
N LEU A 119 -50.20 22.37 12.40
CA LEU A 119 -50.17 21.17 13.19
C LEU A 119 -48.85 21.27 13.95
N GLU A 120 -48.90 21.62 15.24
CA GLU A 120 -47.92 21.06 16.16
C GLU A 120 -47.65 19.63 15.71
N ASP A 121 -46.41 19.33 15.30
CA ASP A 121 -46.02 17.99 14.87
C ASP A 121 -46.66 16.98 15.84
N SER A 122 -47.47 16.05 15.31
CA SER A 122 -48.16 15.07 16.14
C SER A 122 -47.14 14.42 17.09
N GLN A 123 -47.53 14.15 18.34
CA GLN A 123 -46.64 13.61 19.37
C GLN A 123 -45.85 12.39 18.86
N ALA A 124 -46.46 11.57 18.01
CA ALA A 124 -45.81 10.44 17.35
C ALA A 124 -44.65 10.85 16.42
N ILE A 125 -44.77 11.94 15.66
CA ILE A 125 -43.68 12.48 14.83
C ILE A 125 -42.56 13.04 15.71
N LYS A 126 -42.90 13.72 16.82
CA LYS A 126 -41.90 14.23 17.78
C LYS A 126 -41.09 13.10 18.40
N GLU A 127 -41.76 12.08 18.93
CA GLU A 127 -41.11 10.89 19.49
C GLU A 127 -40.29 10.12 18.46
N TRP A 128 -40.78 10.02 17.21
CA TRP A 128 -40.03 9.38 16.14
C TRP A 128 -38.74 10.15 15.80
N ARG A 129 -38.81 11.48 15.69
CA ARG A 129 -37.63 12.32 15.44
C ARG A 129 -36.62 12.21 16.56
N GLU A 130 -37.07 12.20 17.82
CA GLU A 130 -36.20 12.04 18.98
C GLU A 130 -35.48 10.69 18.97
N ARG A 131 -36.21 9.59 18.71
CA ARG A 131 -35.61 8.24 18.58
C ARG A 131 -34.61 8.15 17.43
N GLN A 132 -34.93 8.74 16.27
CA GLN A 132 -34.01 8.78 15.13
C GLN A 132 -32.76 9.62 15.43
N ALA A 133 -32.93 10.79 16.06
CA ALA A 133 -31.80 11.63 16.45
C ALA A 133 -30.86 10.90 17.43
N LEU A 134 -31.42 10.17 18.40
CA LEU A 134 -30.62 9.34 19.32
C LEU A 134 -29.89 8.19 18.61
N GLU A 135 -30.54 7.50 17.67
CA GLU A 135 -29.89 6.42 16.91
C GLU A 135 -28.76 6.97 16.01
N ILE A 136 -29.00 8.11 15.34
CA ILE A 136 -27.98 8.79 14.54
C ILE A 136 -26.82 9.20 15.44
N GLN A 137 -27.09 9.82 16.59
CA GLN A 137 -26.06 10.20 17.55
C GLN A 137 -25.24 9.01 18.03
N ARG A 138 -25.88 7.88 18.35
CA ARG A 138 -25.21 6.65 18.76
C ARG A 138 -24.30 6.14 17.63
N ARG A 139 -24.80 6.08 16.41
CA ARG A 139 -24.04 5.61 15.24
C ARG A 139 -22.86 6.54 14.93
N ASP A 140 -23.06 7.84 15.04
CA ASP A 140 -22.02 8.85 14.81
C ASP A 140 -20.93 8.76 15.89
N GLN A 141 -21.30 8.52 17.15
CA GLN A 141 -20.34 8.26 18.23
C GLN A 141 -19.50 7.01 17.96
N LEU A 142 -20.12 5.90 17.53
CA LEU A 142 -19.39 4.67 17.20
C LEU A 142 -18.47 4.84 15.99
N SER A 143 -18.90 5.61 14.99
CA SER A 143 -18.09 5.95 13.82
C SER A 143 -16.87 6.78 14.23
N GLU A 144 -17.06 7.77 15.11
CA GLU A 144 -15.99 8.62 15.60
C GLU A 144 -14.99 7.83 16.46
N THR A 145 -15.46 6.93 17.35
CA THR A 145 -14.55 6.08 18.13
C THR A 145 -13.75 5.14 17.23
N LYS A 146 -14.37 4.48 16.25
CA LYS A 146 -13.66 3.61 15.29
C LYS A 146 -12.64 4.42 14.47
N ARG A 147 -12.97 5.65 14.09
CA ARG A 147 -12.04 6.56 13.39
C ARG A 147 -10.86 6.99 14.28
N GLN A 148 -11.10 7.17 15.58
CA GLN A 148 -10.05 7.50 16.54
C GLN A 148 -9.16 6.29 16.79
N GLU A 149 -9.73 5.11 17.03
CA GLU A 149 -9.00 3.85 17.20
C GLU A 149 -8.11 3.53 16.00
N THR A 150 -8.62 3.67 14.77
CA THR A 150 -7.81 3.46 13.55
C THR A 150 -6.67 4.46 13.45
N ARG A 151 -6.88 5.72 13.85
CA ARG A 151 -5.82 6.74 13.88
C ARG A 151 -4.77 6.43 14.95
N GLU A 152 -5.20 6.00 16.13
CA GLU A 152 -4.31 5.63 17.24
C GLU A 152 -3.51 4.37 16.92
N ALA A 153 -4.15 3.35 16.35
CA ALA A 153 -3.49 2.14 15.86
C ALA A 153 -2.46 2.46 14.77
N ALA A 154 -2.79 3.35 13.83
CA ALA A 154 -1.84 3.80 12.81
C ALA A 154 -0.63 4.52 13.42
N LYS A 155 -0.84 5.39 14.42
CA LYS A 155 0.25 6.05 15.16
C LYS A 155 1.12 5.05 15.91
N ALA A 156 0.49 4.13 16.66
CA ALA A 156 1.20 3.10 17.40
C ALA A 156 2.05 2.22 16.46
N ASN A 157 1.53 1.84 15.30
CA ASN A 157 2.28 1.07 14.31
C ASN A 157 3.51 1.84 13.77
N ILE A 158 3.37 3.15 13.57
CA ILE A 158 4.50 4.02 13.19
C ILE A 158 5.56 4.03 14.30
N ASP A 159 5.15 4.22 15.55
CA ASP A 159 6.07 4.24 16.70
C ASP A 159 6.78 2.87 16.85
N ASP A 160 6.03 1.77 16.80
CA ASP A 160 6.53 0.39 16.84
C ASP A 160 7.54 0.13 15.71
N PHE A 161 7.28 0.63 14.50
CA PHE A 161 8.21 0.49 13.38
C PHE A 161 9.55 1.18 13.66
N TYR A 162 9.52 2.41 14.18
CA TYR A 162 10.74 3.15 14.49
C TYR A 162 11.51 2.55 15.66
N GLU A 163 10.82 2.09 16.72
CA GLU A 163 11.46 1.38 17.82
C GLU A 163 12.13 0.09 17.35
N ASN A 164 11.41 -0.73 16.58
CA ASN A 164 11.96 -1.97 16.01
C ASN A 164 13.13 -1.70 15.06
N TYR A 165 13.05 -0.66 14.24
CA TYR A 165 14.13 -0.24 13.35
C TYR A 165 15.36 0.20 14.14
N ALA A 166 15.18 1.05 15.16
CA ALA A 166 16.26 1.53 16.01
C ALA A 166 16.95 0.36 16.73
N ASN A 167 16.17 -0.54 17.35
CA ASN A 167 16.67 -1.74 18.00
C ASN A 167 17.44 -2.66 17.02
N LYS A 168 16.93 -2.84 15.80
CA LYS A 168 17.61 -3.63 14.77
C LYS A 168 18.90 -2.97 14.29
N LYS A 169 18.91 -1.65 14.12
CA LYS A 169 20.12 -0.90 13.75
C LYS A 169 21.16 -1.01 14.85
N ASP A 170 20.79 -0.81 16.10
CA ASP A 170 21.72 -0.81 17.22
C ASP A 170 22.27 -2.21 17.51
N SER A 171 21.43 -3.25 17.43
CA SER A 171 21.90 -4.64 17.51
C SER A 171 22.83 -5.02 16.35
N LEU A 172 22.59 -4.52 15.13
CA LEU A 172 23.52 -4.73 14.02
C LEU A 172 24.85 -4.03 14.24
N ILE A 173 24.82 -2.79 14.75
CA ILE A 173 26.05 -2.05 15.09
C ILE A 173 26.82 -2.76 16.20
N GLU A 174 26.13 -3.25 17.24
CA GLU A 174 26.75 -4.01 18.31
C GLU A 174 27.38 -5.30 17.80
N LYS A 175 26.68 -6.02 16.91
CA LYS A 175 27.21 -7.20 16.24
C LYS A 175 28.46 -6.87 15.42
N VAL A 176 28.43 -5.82 14.60
CA VAL A 176 29.59 -5.39 13.80
C VAL A 176 30.76 -5.01 14.70
N ARG A 177 30.53 -4.29 15.80
CA ARG A 177 31.58 -3.96 16.78
C ARG A 177 32.14 -5.19 17.49
N ALA A 178 31.28 -6.15 17.83
CA ALA A 178 31.71 -7.41 18.43
C ALA A 178 32.56 -8.21 17.44
N GLU A 179 32.12 -8.32 16.19
CA GLU A 179 32.85 -8.98 15.10
C GLU A 179 34.18 -8.29 14.83
N GLU A 180 34.20 -6.95 14.76
CA GLU A 180 35.43 -6.15 14.62
C GLU A 180 36.38 -6.42 15.78
N LYS A 181 35.89 -6.40 17.02
CA LYS A 181 36.72 -6.72 18.19
C LYS A 181 37.29 -8.13 18.10
N THR A 182 36.46 -9.14 17.78
CA THR A 182 36.94 -10.51 17.62
C THR A 182 37.95 -10.64 16.48
N PHE A 183 37.76 -9.90 15.38
CA PHE A 183 38.68 -9.88 14.25
C PHE A 183 40.01 -9.23 14.62
N ILE A 184 39.99 -8.12 15.36
CA ILE A 184 41.20 -7.47 15.88
C ILE A 184 41.91 -8.40 16.86
N ASP A 185 41.19 -9.03 17.79
CA ASP A 185 41.76 -9.99 18.74
C ASP A 185 42.36 -11.20 18.02
N GLU A 186 41.70 -11.74 16.98
CA GLU A 186 42.24 -12.82 16.15
C GLU A 186 43.47 -12.38 15.36
N ARG A 187 43.48 -11.14 14.85
CA ARG A 187 44.63 -10.53 14.16
C ARG A 187 45.80 -10.36 15.13
N ASP A 188 45.60 -9.76 16.30
CA ASP A 188 46.67 -9.51 17.27
C ASP A 188 47.18 -10.80 17.91
N ASN A 189 46.30 -11.76 18.23
CA ASN A 189 46.74 -13.09 18.65
C ASN A 189 47.49 -13.83 17.52
N SER A 190 47.16 -13.59 16.24
CA SER A 190 47.92 -14.15 15.12
C SER A 190 49.32 -13.55 14.95
N VAL A 191 49.61 -12.40 15.57
CA VAL A 191 50.95 -11.80 15.56
C VAL A 191 51.90 -12.55 16.52
N VAL A 192 51.38 -13.33 17.48
CA VAL A 192 52.19 -14.09 18.43
C VAL A 192 52.56 -15.47 17.83
N GLY A 193 53.78 -15.62 17.31
CA GLY A 193 54.28 -16.85 16.67
C GLY A 193 55.46 -16.60 15.73
N THR A 194 55.96 -17.65 15.08
CA THR A 194 57.00 -17.49 14.03
C THR A 194 56.39 -16.84 12.79
N THR A 195 57.19 -16.14 11.98
CA THR A 195 56.71 -15.51 10.72
C THR A 195 56.02 -16.51 9.78
N TRP A 196 56.45 -17.78 9.81
CA TRP A 196 55.86 -18.88 9.05
C TRP A 196 54.51 -19.35 9.59
N ASP A 197 54.25 -19.28 10.91
CA ASP A 197 52.92 -19.52 11.48
C ASP A 197 51.89 -18.49 10.98
N ARG A 198 52.31 -17.23 10.84
CA ARG A 198 51.46 -16.15 10.30
C ARG A 198 51.10 -16.39 8.83
N ILE A 199 52.11 -16.74 8.02
CA ILE A 199 51.95 -17.04 6.59
C ILE A 199 51.04 -18.26 6.39
N ALA A 200 51.24 -19.32 7.19
CA ALA A 200 50.44 -20.54 7.11
C ALA A 200 48.96 -20.32 7.49
N LYS A 201 48.64 -19.35 8.35
CA LYS A 201 47.26 -19.00 8.73
C LYS A 201 46.57 -18.10 7.70
N LEU A 202 47.30 -17.21 7.02
CA LEU A 202 46.78 -16.36 5.94
C LEU A 202 46.50 -17.14 4.65
N ILE A 203 47.31 -18.17 4.39
CA ILE A 203 47.14 -19.04 3.24
C ILE A 203 46.08 -20.08 3.60
N ASP A 204 44.96 -20.12 2.88
CA ASP A 204 43.99 -21.20 3.00
C ASP A 204 44.61 -22.54 2.54
N THR A 205 45.24 -23.23 3.47
CA THR A 205 45.77 -24.58 3.25
C THR A 205 44.66 -25.64 3.23
N SER A 206 43.43 -25.27 3.64
CA SER A 206 42.27 -26.16 3.75
C SER A 206 41.53 -26.37 2.44
N ASN A 207 41.80 -25.57 1.39
CA ASN A 207 41.26 -25.79 0.04
C ASN A 207 41.75 -27.13 -0.52
N LYS A 208 41.00 -28.17 -0.16
CA LYS A 208 41.07 -29.55 -0.63
C LYS A 208 40.15 -29.73 -1.85
N GLY A 209 39.92 -28.66 -2.63
CA GLY A 209 38.90 -28.63 -3.67
C GLY A 209 39.41 -28.36 -5.08
N ALA A 210 40.38 -27.46 -5.27
CA ALA A 210 40.87 -27.16 -6.62
C ALA A 210 42.23 -27.83 -6.85
N LYS A 211 42.21 -29.08 -7.34
CA LYS A 211 43.30 -29.55 -8.21
C LYS A 211 43.28 -28.63 -9.45
N SER A 212 43.95 -27.48 -9.37
CA SER A 212 44.27 -26.73 -10.56
C SER A 212 45.25 -27.62 -11.32
N GLU A 213 44.80 -28.18 -12.45
CA GLU A 213 45.54 -29.11 -13.32
C GLU A 213 46.89 -28.54 -13.79
N ILE A 214 47.10 -27.24 -13.59
CA ILE A 214 48.23 -26.43 -14.02
C ILE A 214 49.25 -26.19 -12.88
N SER A 215 48.90 -26.38 -11.60
CA SER A 215 49.80 -26.08 -10.48
C SER A 215 49.61 -27.05 -9.30
N ASP A 216 50.56 -27.97 -9.14
CA ASP A 216 50.65 -28.84 -7.96
C ASP A 216 51.19 -28.06 -6.76
N LYS A 217 50.27 -27.68 -5.86
CA LYS A 217 50.59 -26.96 -4.61
C LYS A 217 50.89 -27.91 -3.44
N SER A 218 51.00 -29.22 -3.66
CA SER A 218 51.21 -30.20 -2.58
C SER A 218 52.57 -30.03 -1.93
N ARG A 219 53.64 -29.92 -2.73
CA ARG A 219 54.99 -29.64 -2.22
C ARG A 219 55.09 -28.30 -1.50
N PHE A 220 54.38 -27.28 -1.98
CA PHE A 220 54.33 -25.98 -1.34
C PHE A 220 53.62 -26.03 0.01
N ARG A 221 52.52 -26.79 0.13
CA ARG A 221 51.88 -27.07 1.42
C ARG A 221 52.83 -27.80 2.36
N ASP A 222 53.50 -28.86 1.92
CA ASP A 222 54.44 -29.63 2.74
C ASP A 222 55.59 -28.76 3.28
N VAL A 223 56.14 -27.89 2.42
CA VAL A 223 57.15 -26.90 2.81
C VAL A 223 56.57 -25.93 3.85
N LEU A 224 55.40 -25.33 3.64
CA LEU A 224 54.77 -24.42 4.61
C LEU A 224 54.48 -25.09 5.95
N LEU A 225 54.00 -26.33 5.95
CA LEU A 225 53.75 -27.11 7.16
C LEU A 225 55.04 -27.46 7.90
N SER A 226 56.15 -27.69 7.18
CA SER A 226 57.47 -27.92 7.77
C SER A 226 58.04 -26.64 8.38
N LEU A 227 57.87 -25.47 7.77
CA LEU A 227 58.38 -24.22 8.33
C LEU A 227 57.52 -23.67 9.49
N LYS A 228 56.26 -24.11 9.58
CA LYS A 228 55.33 -23.77 10.67
C LYS A 228 55.87 -24.28 12.03
N GLY A 229 56.03 -23.36 13.00
CA GLY A 229 56.51 -23.69 14.35
C GLY A 229 58.00 -24.00 14.49
N ASN A 230 58.81 -23.90 13.42
CA ASN A 230 60.25 -24.13 13.48
C ASN A 230 61.01 -22.84 13.88
N PRO A 231 61.66 -22.78 15.06
CA PRO A 231 62.33 -21.57 15.53
C PRO A 231 63.64 -21.25 14.78
N ASP A 232 64.24 -22.26 14.13
CA ASP A 232 65.49 -22.15 13.35
C ASP A 232 65.22 -21.88 11.85
N ALA A 233 63.96 -21.71 11.46
CA ALA A 233 63.61 -21.43 10.07
C ALA A 233 64.11 -20.02 9.67
N PRO A 234 64.54 -19.84 8.41
CA PRO A 234 65.02 -18.55 7.95
C PRO A 234 63.91 -17.49 8.08
N GLY A 235 64.24 -16.37 8.74
CA GLY A 235 63.29 -15.29 9.01
C GLY A 235 62.28 -15.55 10.14
N ALA A 236 62.41 -16.65 10.89
CA ALA A 236 61.48 -17.00 11.98
C ALA A 236 61.50 -16.03 13.17
N ALA A 237 62.65 -15.40 13.45
CA ALA A 237 62.86 -14.49 14.59
C ALA A 237 62.31 -13.06 14.38
N GLY A 238 61.69 -12.78 13.23
CA GLY A 238 61.22 -11.43 12.89
C GLY A 238 62.36 -10.48 12.48
N TYR A 239 61.99 -9.40 11.78
CA TYR A 239 62.80 -8.19 11.59
C TYR A 239 62.23 -7.10 12.50
#